data_AF-A0A1I6JJT0-F1
#
_entry.id   AF-A0A1I6JJT0-F1
#
_cell.length_a   1.000
_cell.length_b   1.000
_cell.length_c   1.000
_cell.angle_alpha   90.00
_cell.angle_beta   90.00
_cell.angle_gamma   90.00
#
_symmetry.space_group_name_H-M   'P 1'
#
loop_
_entity.id
_entity.type
_entity.pdbx_description
1 polymer ?
#
loop_
_entity_poly.entity_id
_entity_poly.type
_entity_poly.pdbx_seq_one_letter_code
_entity_poly.pdbx_strand_id
1 'polypeptide(L)'
;MPDNLRFLTRAATAAVIAAVTTIALSGCFMVPLLDGRSPFDDPFGTSRSDITAALPEVQSALDDVDTANGAWRYDARSGSNNCEGSCSLRVEVAIVPVGAVDALQAAVDDTGRVPVPEQVLRDVLVAVVPVGEQQGVVVRVVPGRSDDEIAQDGDADSDITWLEADLEPAATSLFGAPPVLGASGEYSVTEAWGDDVQVQANTRTHTDVLAAMGLA
;
A
#
# COMPACT_ATOMS: atom_id res chain seq x y z
N MET A 1 -53.47 25.66 -41.23
CA MET A 1 -52.66 24.57 -40.64
C MET A 1 -51.27 25.08 -40.25
N PRO A 2 -51.08 25.72 -39.08
CA PRO A 2 -49.73 26.09 -38.60
C PRO A 2 -49.32 25.43 -37.27
N ASP A 3 -50.23 24.73 -36.57
CA ASP A 3 -50.01 24.34 -35.17
C ASP A 3 -49.24 23.03 -35.00
N ASN A 4 -49.20 22.16 -36.01
CA ASN A 4 -48.51 20.87 -35.93
C ASN A 4 -46.97 20.98 -36.04
N LEU A 5 -46.45 22.01 -36.72
CA LEU A 5 -45.01 22.20 -36.88
C LEU A 5 -44.31 22.69 -35.61
N ARG A 6 -45.02 23.48 -34.79
CA ARG A 6 -44.51 23.99 -33.50
C ARG A 6 -44.47 22.92 -32.42
N PHE A 7 -45.35 21.92 -32.50
CA PHE A 7 -45.38 20.80 -31.56
C PHE A 7 -44.26 19.80 -31.84
N LEU A 8 -44.00 19.49 -33.11
CA LEU A 8 -42.90 18.60 -33.53
C LEU A 8 -41.51 19.19 -33.22
N THR A 9 -41.31 20.49 -33.40
CA THR A 9 -40.05 21.16 -33.05
C THR A 9 -39.81 21.14 -31.55
N ARG A 10 -40.82 21.42 -30.72
CA ARG A 10 -40.70 21.34 -29.25
C ARG A 10 -40.44 19.93 -28.73
N ALA A 11 -41.09 18.91 -29.32
CA ALA A 11 -40.87 17.51 -28.97
C ALA A 11 -39.45 17.04 -29.36
N ALA A 12 -38.95 17.47 -30.53
CA ALA A 12 -37.59 17.18 -30.96
C ALA A 12 -36.54 17.86 -30.07
N THR A 13 -36.74 19.13 -29.69
CA THR A 13 -35.82 19.83 -28.78
C THR A 13 -35.82 19.21 -27.38
N ALA A 14 -36.99 18.79 -26.86
CA ALA A 14 -37.09 18.13 -25.57
C ALA A 14 -36.42 16.74 -25.57
N ALA A 15 -36.53 15.98 -26.67
CA ALA A 15 -35.85 14.69 -26.81
C ALA A 15 -34.33 14.85 -26.93
N VAL A 16 -33.85 15.86 -27.65
CA VAL A 16 -32.40 16.16 -27.74
C VAL A 16 -31.86 16.65 -26.41
N ILE A 17 -32.59 17.50 -25.69
CA ILE A 17 -32.19 17.93 -24.34
C ILE A 17 -32.15 16.72 -23.41
N ALA A 18 -33.21 15.91 -23.37
CA ALA A 18 -33.23 14.70 -22.53
C ALA A 18 -32.07 13.76 -22.86
N ALA A 19 -31.76 13.50 -24.14
CA ALA A 19 -30.64 12.66 -24.54
C ALA A 19 -29.28 13.26 -24.13
N VAL A 20 -29.10 14.58 -24.25
CA VAL A 20 -27.89 15.28 -23.81
C VAL A 20 -27.77 15.29 -22.29
N THR A 21 -28.86 15.47 -21.54
CA THR A 21 -28.83 15.38 -20.07
C THR A 21 -28.58 13.95 -19.62
N THR A 22 -29.13 12.93 -20.29
CA THR A 22 -28.84 11.53 -19.97
C THR A 22 -27.36 11.20 -20.25
N ILE A 23 -26.79 11.68 -21.36
CA ILE A 23 -25.36 11.49 -21.68
C ILE A 23 -24.46 12.27 -20.71
N ALA A 24 -24.84 13.49 -20.32
CA ALA A 24 -24.10 14.31 -19.36
C ALA A 24 -24.21 13.78 -17.92
N LEU A 25 -25.37 13.25 -17.52
CA LEU A 25 -25.58 12.63 -16.21
C LEU A 25 -25.00 11.21 -16.14
N SER A 26 -24.99 10.44 -17.25
CA SER A 26 -24.25 9.16 -17.33
C SER A 26 -22.74 9.37 -17.46
N GLY A 27 -22.32 10.51 -18.00
CA GLY A 27 -20.91 10.91 -18.12
C GLY A 27 -20.25 11.30 -16.79
N CYS A 28 -21.02 11.48 -15.72
CA CYS A 28 -20.48 11.69 -14.36
C CYS A 28 -20.18 10.40 -13.60
N PHE A 29 -20.51 9.21 -14.14
CA PHE A 29 -20.33 7.95 -13.41
C PHE A 29 -19.49 6.89 -14.12
N MET A 30 -19.06 7.13 -15.37
CA MET A 30 -18.03 6.31 -16.00
C MET A 30 -17.26 7.17 -16.99
N VAL A 31 -16.08 7.62 -16.59
CA VAL A 31 -15.00 7.79 -17.57
C VAL A 31 -14.48 6.38 -17.79
N PRO A 32 -14.81 5.67 -18.89
CA PRO A 32 -14.04 4.51 -19.27
C PRO A 32 -12.64 5.03 -19.57
N LEU A 33 -11.76 4.97 -18.58
CA LEU A 33 -10.35 5.24 -18.80
C LEU A 33 -9.92 4.18 -19.82
N LEU A 34 -9.48 4.64 -20.99
CA LEU A 34 -9.16 3.82 -22.17
C LEU A 34 -8.00 2.83 -21.93
N ASP A 35 -7.47 2.81 -20.71
CA ASP A 35 -6.41 1.96 -20.20
C ASP A 35 -6.92 0.74 -19.42
N GLY A 36 -8.24 0.51 -19.36
CA GLY A 36 -8.81 -0.68 -18.73
C GLY A 36 -8.91 -0.62 -17.20
N ARG A 37 -8.76 0.58 -16.62
CA ARG A 37 -8.94 0.81 -15.17
C ARG A 37 -10.38 0.57 -14.71
N SER A 38 -10.53 0.10 -13.48
CA SER A 38 -11.84 0.00 -12.84
C SER A 38 -12.43 1.41 -12.67
N PRO A 39 -13.76 1.60 -12.83
CA PRO A 39 -14.40 2.90 -12.54
C PRO A 39 -14.29 3.31 -11.06
N PHE A 40 -13.80 2.42 -10.20
CA PHE A 40 -13.51 2.67 -8.79
C PHE A 40 -12.01 2.90 -8.50
N ASP A 41 -11.14 2.76 -9.50
CA ASP A 41 -9.72 3.12 -9.33
C ASP A 41 -9.59 4.64 -9.30
N ASP A 42 -8.62 5.15 -8.55
CA ASP A 42 -8.26 6.57 -8.62
C ASP A 42 -7.78 6.89 -10.05
N PRO A 43 -8.44 7.81 -10.78
CA PRO A 43 -8.07 8.16 -12.15
C PRO A 43 -6.65 8.71 -12.28
N PHE A 44 -6.06 9.18 -11.18
CA PHE A 44 -4.69 9.69 -11.12
C PHE A 44 -3.74 8.77 -10.31
N GLY A 45 -4.30 7.82 -9.56
CA GLY A 45 -3.56 6.88 -8.71
C GLY A 45 -3.12 5.60 -9.43
N THR A 46 -2.52 4.67 -8.69
CA THR A 46 -2.08 3.38 -9.23
C THR A 46 -3.28 2.53 -9.68
N SER A 47 -3.21 1.85 -10.82
CA SER A 47 -4.25 0.92 -11.26
C SER A 47 -3.99 -0.51 -10.79
N ARG A 48 -5.01 -1.38 -10.85
CA ARG A 48 -4.83 -2.82 -10.58
C ARG A 48 -3.85 -3.49 -11.54
N SER A 49 -3.82 -3.08 -12.80
CA SER A 49 -2.86 -3.60 -13.78
C SER A 49 -1.44 -3.13 -13.46
N ASP A 50 -1.27 -1.89 -13.01
CA ASP A 50 0.03 -1.35 -12.57
C ASP A 50 0.54 -2.18 -11.39
N ILE A 51 -0.31 -2.47 -10.39
CA ILE A 51 0.06 -3.34 -9.26
C ILE A 51 0.40 -4.75 -9.72
N THR A 52 -0.43 -5.36 -10.58
CA THR A 52 -0.21 -6.72 -11.07
C THR A 52 1.13 -6.86 -11.80
N ALA A 53 1.54 -5.83 -12.54
CA ALA A 53 2.83 -5.78 -13.22
C ALA A 53 3.99 -5.53 -12.25
N ALA A 54 3.80 -4.67 -11.24
CA ALA A 54 4.86 -4.29 -10.31
C ALA A 54 5.17 -5.36 -9.25
N LEU A 55 4.17 -6.13 -8.80
CA LEU A 55 4.33 -7.13 -7.74
C LEU A 55 5.49 -8.13 -7.96
N PRO A 56 5.62 -8.80 -9.13
CA PRO A 56 6.73 -9.73 -9.34
C PRO A 56 8.10 -9.04 -9.34
N GLU A 57 8.19 -7.80 -9.81
CA GLU A 57 9.44 -7.03 -9.82
C GLU A 57 9.85 -6.62 -8.39
N VAL A 58 8.87 -6.16 -7.58
CA VAL A 58 9.12 -5.83 -6.17
C VAL A 58 9.48 -7.09 -5.37
N GLN A 59 8.78 -8.21 -5.59
CA GLN A 59 9.13 -9.47 -4.94
C GLN A 59 10.53 -9.94 -5.33
N SER A 60 10.88 -9.86 -6.62
CA SER A 60 12.23 -10.22 -7.08
C SER A 60 13.32 -9.38 -6.42
N ALA A 61 13.08 -8.10 -6.15
CA ALA A 61 14.03 -7.25 -5.44
C ALA A 61 14.14 -7.61 -3.95
N LEU A 62 13.05 -8.07 -3.33
CA LEU A 62 13.04 -8.54 -1.95
C LEU A 62 13.75 -9.88 -1.79
N ASP A 63 13.69 -10.76 -2.79
CA ASP A 63 14.33 -12.08 -2.75
C ASP A 63 15.87 -11.99 -2.65
N ASP A 64 16.45 -10.85 -3.04
CA ASP A 64 17.89 -10.56 -2.91
C ASP A 64 18.28 -9.90 -1.58
N VAL A 65 17.30 -9.53 -0.73
CA VAL A 65 17.55 -8.90 0.58
C VAL A 65 17.97 -9.95 1.61
N ASP A 66 19.00 -9.65 2.40
CA ASP A 66 19.43 -10.53 3.51
C ASP A 66 18.27 -10.72 4.51
N THR A 67 17.96 -11.97 4.82
CA THR A 67 16.92 -12.36 5.78
C THR A 67 17.38 -12.29 7.24
N ALA A 68 18.57 -11.72 7.47
CA ALA A 68 19.25 -11.62 8.76
C ALA A 68 19.36 -13.00 9.44
N ASN A 69 19.99 -13.94 8.74
CA ASN A 69 20.11 -15.35 9.13
C ASN A 69 18.76 -16.11 9.14
N GLY A 70 17.84 -15.77 8.23
CA GLY A 70 16.54 -16.46 8.11
C GLY A 70 15.51 -16.08 9.17
N ALA A 71 15.76 -15.01 9.93
CA ALA A 71 14.82 -14.50 10.93
C ALA A 71 13.62 -13.80 10.28
N TRP A 72 13.80 -13.18 9.11
CA TRP A 72 12.77 -12.40 8.45
C TRP A 72 12.43 -12.95 7.06
N ARG A 73 11.15 -12.90 6.72
CA ARG A 73 10.63 -13.09 5.37
C ARG A 73 10.01 -11.80 4.88
N TYR A 74 10.07 -11.57 3.57
CA TYR A 74 9.52 -10.38 2.95
C TYR A 74 8.48 -10.76 1.89
N ASP A 75 7.28 -10.20 2.00
CA ASP A 75 6.20 -10.48 1.06
C ASP A 75 5.70 -9.19 0.40
N ALA A 76 5.71 -9.15 -0.94
CA ALA A 76 5.04 -8.11 -1.70
C ALA A 76 3.58 -8.50 -1.99
N ARG A 77 2.63 -7.61 -1.66
CA ARG A 77 1.19 -7.81 -1.88
C ARG A 77 0.49 -6.55 -2.33
N SER A 78 -0.70 -6.70 -2.91
CA SER A 78 -1.55 -5.56 -3.25
C SER A 78 -2.14 -4.96 -1.96
N GLY A 79 -1.87 -3.68 -1.71
CA GLY A 79 -2.49 -2.89 -0.64
C GLY A 79 -3.50 -1.88 -1.19
N SER A 80 -4.53 -1.57 -0.40
CA SER A 80 -5.50 -0.53 -0.74
C SER A 80 -6.07 0.12 0.52
N ASN A 81 -6.32 1.44 0.51
CA ASN A 81 -7.23 2.03 1.50
C ASN A 81 -8.61 2.20 0.87
N ASN A 82 -9.64 1.78 1.64
CA ASN A 82 -11.10 1.98 1.50
C ASN A 82 -11.93 1.00 0.63
N CYS A 83 -13.13 0.70 1.14
CA CYS A 83 -14.24 0.01 0.48
C CYS A 83 -15.37 0.99 0.05
N GLU A 84 -15.15 2.30 0.21
CA GLU A 84 -16.17 3.36 0.09
C GLU A 84 -15.63 4.61 -0.66
N GLY A 85 -14.75 4.43 -1.64
CA GLY A 85 -14.21 5.53 -2.45
C GLY A 85 -13.26 5.06 -3.56
N SER A 86 -12.54 6.00 -4.18
CA SER A 86 -11.46 5.69 -5.12
C SER A 86 -10.41 4.84 -4.40
N CYS A 87 -10.17 3.62 -4.90
CA CYS A 87 -9.21 2.70 -4.30
C CYS A 87 -7.79 3.27 -4.44
N SER A 88 -7.16 3.63 -3.32
CA SER A 88 -5.74 4.04 -3.31
C SER A 88 -4.85 2.80 -3.33
N LEU A 89 -4.62 2.27 -4.52
CA LEU A 89 -3.82 1.07 -4.75
C LEU A 89 -2.32 1.36 -4.59
N ARG A 90 -1.62 0.39 -3.98
CA ARG A 90 -0.18 0.43 -3.71
C ARG A 90 0.37 -0.98 -3.61
N VAL A 91 1.69 -1.11 -3.67
CA VAL A 91 2.39 -2.33 -3.27
C VAL A 91 2.68 -2.22 -1.77
N GLU A 92 2.17 -3.18 -1.00
CA GLU A 92 2.55 -3.37 0.39
C GLU A 92 3.68 -4.39 0.47
N VAL A 93 4.70 -4.07 1.26
CA VAL A 93 5.84 -4.92 1.56
C VAL A 93 5.76 -5.27 3.03
N ALA A 94 5.41 -6.51 3.35
CA ALA A 94 5.33 -6.98 4.72
C ALA A 94 6.69 -7.54 5.16
N ILE A 95 7.18 -7.10 6.31
CA ILE A 95 8.32 -7.72 7.01
C ILE A 95 7.75 -8.72 8.01
N VAL A 96 7.97 -10.00 7.80
CA VAL A 96 7.32 -11.08 8.56
C VAL A 96 8.36 -11.80 9.43
N PRO A 97 8.14 -11.94 10.75
CA PRO A 97 9.00 -12.76 11.60
C PRO A 97 8.80 -14.25 11.29
N VAL A 98 9.89 -15.01 11.23
CA VAL A 98 9.86 -16.47 11.06
C VAL A 98 9.83 -17.12 12.45
N GLY A 99 8.69 -17.72 12.82
CA GLY A 99 8.36 -18.11 14.21
C GLY A 99 9.24 -19.17 14.87
N ALA A 100 10.09 -19.86 14.10
CA ALA A 100 10.92 -20.96 14.59
C ALA A 100 12.38 -20.56 14.90
N VAL A 101 12.71 -19.27 14.96
CA VAL A 101 14.09 -18.82 15.22
C VAL A 101 14.25 -18.42 16.68
N ASP A 102 15.08 -19.17 17.43
CA ASP A 102 15.41 -18.93 18.85
C ASP A 102 15.80 -17.47 19.14
N ALA A 103 16.46 -16.82 18.17
CA ALA A 103 16.87 -15.42 18.27
C ALA A 103 15.69 -14.44 18.32
N LEU A 104 14.57 -14.76 17.66
CA LEU A 104 13.37 -13.92 17.70
C LEU A 104 12.59 -14.15 18.98
N GLN A 105 12.53 -15.38 19.50
CA GLN A 105 11.82 -15.71 20.75
C GLN A 105 12.34 -14.89 21.94
N ALA A 106 13.65 -14.62 21.99
CA ALA A 106 14.24 -13.79 23.05
C ALA A 106 13.88 -12.29 22.94
N ALA A 107 13.37 -11.84 21.79
CA ALA A 107 13.03 -10.45 21.51
C ALA A 107 11.52 -10.19 21.46
N VAL A 108 10.69 -11.22 21.62
CA VAL A 108 9.22 -11.09 21.67
C VAL A 108 8.83 -10.33 22.93
N ASP A 109 7.98 -9.32 22.79
CA ASP A 109 7.39 -8.62 23.93
C ASP A 109 6.14 -9.34 24.48
N ASP A 110 5.56 -8.80 25.55
CA ASP A 110 4.36 -9.37 26.18
C ASP A 110 3.12 -9.39 25.26
N THR A 111 3.18 -8.74 24.09
CA THR A 111 2.10 -8.66 23.09
C THR A 111 2.32 -9.54 21.87
N GLY A 112 3.45 -10.27 21.80
CA GLY A 112 3.80 -11.07 20.63
C GLY A 112 4.50 -10.28 19.52
N ARG A 113 4.90 -9.02 19.78
CA ARG A 113 5.60 -8.19 18.80
C ARG A 113 7.11 -8.40 18.88
N VAL A 114 7.76 -8.37 17.72
CA VAL A 114 9.20 -8.58 17.58
C VAL A 114 9.82 -7.36 16.90
N PRO A 115 10.70 -6.61 17.59
CA PRO A 115 11.37 -5.44 17.03
C PRO A 115 12.14 -5.77 15.76
N VAL A 116 11.80 -5.10 14.67
CA VAL A 116 12.56 -5.17 13.42
C VAL A 116 13.88 -4.42 13.61
N PRO A 117 15.05 -5.03 13.26
CA PRO A 117 16.32 -4.31 13.29
C PRO A 117 16.33 -3.16 12.28
N GLU A 118 16.98 -2.05 12.62
CA GLU A 118 17.14 -0.89 11.73
C GLU A 118 17.65 -1.29 10.34
N GLN A 119 18.67 -2.17 10.31
CA GLN A 119 19.29 -2.63 9.07
C GLN A 119 18.30 -3.39 8.17
N VAL A 120 17.39 -4.19 8.75
CA VAL A 120 16.38 -4.93 7.98
C VAL A 120 15.42 -3.95 7.29
N LEU A 121 14.90 -2.95 8.00
CA LEU A 121 14.04 -1.93 7.40
C LEU A 121 14.78 -1.11 6.34
N ARG A 122 16.05 -0.74 6.60
CA ARG A 122 16.89 -0.02 5.65
C ARG A 122 17.08 -0.80 4.36
N ASP A 123 17.48 -2.07 4.44
CA ASP A 123 17.77 -2.90 3.27
C ASP A 123 16.51 -3.16 2.44
N VAL A 124 15.38 -3.40 3.11
CA VAL A 124 14.08 -3.51 2.43
C VAL A 124 13.77 -2.22 1.65
N LEU A 125 13.87 -1.04 2.28
CA LEU A 125 13.60 0.23 1.61
C LEU A 125 14.54 0.48 0.43
N VAL A 126 15.85 0.24 0.60
CA VAL A 126 16.86 0.40 -0.45
C VAL A 126 16.57 -0.52 -1.64
N ALA A 127 16.08 -1.73 -1.39
CA ALA A 127 15.74 -2.67 -2.46
C ALA A 127 14.47 -2.25 -3.23
N VAL A 128 13.38 -1.89 -2.53
CA VAL A 128 12.06 -1.74 -3.15
C VAL A 128 11.75 -0.34 -3.68
N VAL A 129 12.34 0.71 -3.10
CA VAL A 129 12.03 2.09 -3.52
C VAL A 129 12.43 2.36 -4.98
N PRO A 130 13.64 1.98 -5.46
CA PRO A 130 14.01 2.18 -6.87
C PRO A 130 13.09 1.43 -7.84
N VAL A 131 12.66 0.22 -7.45
CA VAL A 131 11.70 -0.57 -8.25
C VAL A 131 10.33 0.12 -8.27
N GLY A 132 9.88 0.65 -7.14
CA GLY A 132 8.65 1.45 -7.07
C GLY A 132 8.66 2.65 -8.02
N GLU A 133 9.79 3.36 -8.12
CA GLU A 133 9.96 4.49 -9.04
C GLU A 133 9.92 4.04 -10.50
N GLN A 134 10.63 2.96 -10.82
CA GLN A 134 10.67 2.38 -12.15
C GLN A 134 9.29 1.90 -12.62
N GLN A 135 8.51 1.30 -11.72
CA GLN A 135 7.18 0.76 -12.01
C GLN A 135 6.06 1.81 -11.89
N GLY A 136 6.35 3.01 -11.37
CA GLY A 136 5.35 4.07 -11.20
C GLY A 136 4.23 3.71 -10.21
N VAL A 137 4.57 2.97 -9.16
CA VAL A 137 3.65 2.55 -8.09
C VAL A 137 4.07 3.15 -6.76
N VAL A 138 3.13 3.32 -5.82
CA VAL A 138 3.47 3.65 -4.43
C VAL A 138 3.89 2.37 -3.71
N VAL A 139 4.94 2.44 -2.90
CA VAL A 139 5.39 1.33 -2.04
C VAL A 139 5.16 1.67 -0.58
N ARG A 140 4.66 0.72 0.20
CA ARG A 140 4.48 0.86 1.64
C ARG A 140 5.00 -0.35 2.38
N VAL A 141 5.99 -0.15 3.24
CA VAL A 141 6.46 -1.16 4.18
C VAL A 141 5.53 -1.19 5.40
N VAL A 142 5.05 -2.37 5.75
CA VAL A 142 4.09 -2.62 6.82
C VAL A 142 4.57 -3.78 7.71
N PRO A 143 4.15 -3.84 8.99
CA PRO A 143 4.42 -5.00 9.80
C PRO A 143 3.71 -6.23 9.22
N GLY A 144 4.44 -7.35 9.19
CA GLY A 144 3.93 -8.66 8.83
C GLY A 144 3.71 -9.54 10.05
N ARG A 145 2.78 -10.50 9.92
CA ARG A 145 2.45 -11.47 10.96
C ARG A 145 2.90 -12.86 10.53
N SER A 146 3.44 -13.65 11.45
CA SER A 146 3.82 -15.04 11.19
C SER A 146 2.61 -15.89 10.85
N ASP A 147 2.80 -16.88 9.98
CA ASP A 147 1.79 -17.92 9.69
C ASP A 147 1.87 -19.07 10.70
N ASP A 148 2.88 -19.08 11.57
CA ASP A 148 3.08 -20.08 12.61
C ASP A 148 2.48 -19.61 13.94
N GLU A 149 1.73 -20.51 14.58
CA GLU A 149 1.23 -20.39 15.95
C GLU A 149 2.36 -20.72 16.93
N ILE A 150 2.63 -19.81 17.88
CA ILE A 150 3.63 -20.07 18.93
C ILE A 150 2.92 -20.30 20.26
N ALA A 151 3.24 -21.42 20.90
CA ALA A 151 2.84 -21.69 22.27
C ALA A 151 3.68 -20.80 23.20
N GLN A 152 3.03 -19.93 23.98
CA GLN A 152 3.70 -19.19 25.04
C GLN A 152 4.01 -20.17 26.19
N ASP A 153 5.29 -20.35 26.51
CA ASP A 153 5.72 -21.30 27.53
C ASP A 153 5.26 -20.80 28.92
N GLY A 154 4.33 -21.52 29.56
CA GLY A 154 3.98 -21.24 30.96
C GLY A 154 2.61 -21.70 31.46
N ASP A 155 1.61 -21.93 30.60
CA ASP A 155 0.30 -22.39 31.05
C ASP A 155 -0.32 -23.36 30.05
N ALA A 156 -0.93 -24.45 30.54
CA ALA A 156 -1.60 -25.43 29.67
C ALA A 156 -2.91 -24.89 29.05
N ASP A 157 -3.22 -23.63 29.33
CA ASP A 157 -4.34 -22.81 28.85
C ASP A 157 -3.84 -21.58 28.03
N SER A 158 -2.56 -21.58 27.60
CA SER A 158 -1.92 -20.43 26.94
C SER A 158 -2.61 -20.04 25.62
N ASP A 159 -2.98 -18.77 25.50
CA ASP A 159 -3.47 -18.16 24.27
C ASP A 159 -2.45 -18.35 23.14
N ILE A 160 -2.90 -18.93 22.03
CA ILE A 160 -2.13 -19.04 20.79
C ILE A 160 -1.77 -17.62 20.34
N THR A 161 -0.47 -17.32 20.31
CA THR A 161 0.00 -15.99 19.90
C THR A 161 0.74 -16.10 18.56
N TRP A 162 0.43 -15.18 17.66
CA TRP A 162 1.14 -14.99 16.40
C TRP A 162 2.26 -13.98 16.63
N LEU A 163 3.42 -14.17 16.01
CA LEU A 163 4.44 -13.14 16.03
C LEU A 163 4.10 -12.05 15.03
N GLU A 164 4.29 -10.80 15.44
CA GLU A 164 4.10 -9.65 14.58
C GLU A 164 5.38 -8.81 14.56
N ALA A 165 5.77 -8.34 13.38
CA ALA A 165 6.89 -7.42 13.28
C ALA A 165 6.53 -6.08 13.93
N ASP A 166 7.46 -5.50 14.68
CA ASP A 166 7.36 -4.13 15.17
C ASP A 166 8.35 -3.23 14.42
N LEU A 167 7.81 -2.34 13.58
CA LEU A 167 8.60 -1.39 12.80
C LEU A 167 8.95 -0.12 13.58
N GLU A 168 8.33 0.15 14.73
CA GLU A 168 8.50 1.41 15.46
C GLU A 168 9.97 1.70 15.83
N PRO A 169 10.74 0.75 16.40
CA PRO A 169 12.12 1.01 16.78
C PRO A 169 13.02 1.33 15.58
N ALA A 170 12.89 0.55 14.50
CA ALA A 170 13.65 0.78 13.27
C ALA A 170 13.27 2.09 12.58
N ALA A 171 11.98 2.36 12.44
CA ALA A 171 11.48 3.58 11.82
C ALA A 171 11.89 4.83 12.62
N THR A 172 11.82 4.75 13.96
CA THR A 172 12.26 5.83 14.85
C THR A 172 13.76 6.06 14.74
N SER A 173 14.56 5.00 14.61
CA SER A 173 16.01 5.13 14.42
C SER A 173 16.37 5.79 13.08
N LEU A 174 15.69 5.40 12.00
CA LEU A 174 15.96 5.93 10.65
C LEU A 174 15.43 7.35 10.44
N PHE A 175 14.23 7.65 10.92
CA PHE A 175 13.48 8.85 10.52
C PHE A 175 13.12 9.77 11.69
N GLY A 176 13.30 9.32 12.94
CA GLY A 176 12.76 9.97 14.13
C GLY A 176 11.35 9.51 14.48
N ALA A 177 10.84 9.98 15.62
CA ALA A 177 9.54 9.56 16.14
C ALA A 177 8.39 9.92 15.15
N PRO A 178 7.52 8.96 14.78
CA PRO A 178 6.33 9.22 13.99
C PRO A 178 5.39 10.27 14.64
N PRO A 179 4.56 10.98 13.86
CA PRO A 179 4.51 10.97 12.40
C PRO A 179 5.65 11.80 11.77
N VAL A 180 6.23 11.27 10.68
CA VAL A 180 7.25 11.96 9.88
C VAL A 180 6.74 12.10 8.45
N LEU A 181 6.88 13.29 7.86
CA LEU A 181 6.54 13.55 6.47
C LEU A 181 7.77 14.12 5.75
N GLY A 182 8.08 13.59 4.56
CA GLY A 182 9.06 14.18 3.66
C GLY A 182 8.66 15.61 3.29
N ALA A 183 9.64 16.47 3.08
CA ALA A 183 9.44 17.91 2.89
C ALA A 183 8.48 18.25 1.74
N SER A 184 8.46 17.44 0.68
CA SER A 184 7.56 17.58 -0.47
C SER A 184 6.57 16.43 -0.59
N GLY A 185 6.43 15.60 0.44
CA GLY A 185 5.56 14.42 0.44
C GLY A 185 6.15 13.21 -0.27
N GLU A 186 7.46 13.13 -0.44
CA GLU A 186 8.15 11.98 -1.08
C GLU A 186 8.00 10.69 -0.28
N TYR A 187 7.90 10.80 1.03
CA TYR A 187 7.67 9.70 1.94
C TYR A 187 6.86 10.11 3.17
N SER A 188 6.33 9.12 3.89
CA SER A 188 5.68 9.32 5.17
C SER A 188 5.89 8.13 6.10
N VAL A 189 6.15 8.39 7.37
CA VAL A 189 6.13 7.39 8.45
C VAL A 189 4.93 7.72 9.34
N THR A 190 4.01 6.78 9.51
CA THR A 190 2.75 6.99 10.21
C THR A 190 2.39 5.79 11.06
N GLU A 191 1.62 6.00 12.12
CA GLU A 191 0.91 4.94 12.83
C GLU A 191 -0.39 4.60 12.09
N ALA A 192 -0.59 3.33 11.77
CA ALA A 192 -1.83 2.79 11.26
C ALA A 192 -2.79 2.44 12.41
N TRP A 193 -3.98 1.94 12.09
CA TRP A 193 -4.94 1.49 13.08
C TRP A 193 -4.35 0.31 13.88
N GLY A 194 -4.20 0.46 15.20
CA GLY A 194 -3.56 -0.56 16.06
C GLY A 194 -2.12 -0.25 16.45
N ASP A 195 -1.68 1.02 16.33
CA ASP A 195 -0.34 1.50 16.70
C ASP A 195 0.78 0.85 15.88
N ASP A 196 0.45 0.40 14.67
CA ASP A 196 1.40 -0.22 13.74
C ASP A 196 2.09 0.86 12.92
N VAL A 197 3.39 1.04 13.13
CA VAL A 197 4.18 1.97 12.31
C VAL A 197 4.34 1.41 10.90
N GLN A 198 4.07 2.25 9.89
CA GLN A 198 4.26 1.95 8.47
C GLN A 198 5.10 3.03 7.80
N VAL A 199 5.90 2.65 6.82
CA VAL A 199 6.73 3.56 6.01
C VAL A 199 6.25 3.54 4.57
N GLN A 200 5.77 4.67 4.07
CA GLN A 200 5.33 4.80 2.68
C GLN A 200 6.32 5.64 1.87
N ALA A 201 6.67 5.14 0.69
CA ALA A 201 7.43 5.84 -0.34
C ALA A 201 6.48 6.19 -1.51
N ASN A 202 6.33 7.48 -1.82
CA ASN A 202 5.44 7.98 -2.87
C ASN A 202 6.13 7.98 -4.25
N THR A 203 6.70 6.82 -4.61
CA THR A 203 7.52 6.57 -5.80
C THR A 203 6.77 6.67 -7.13
N ARG A 204 5.44 6.75 -7.09
CA ARG A 204 4.62 7.03 -8.28
C ARG A 204 4.76 8.48 -8.76
N THR A 205 4.85 9.43 -7.83
CA THR A 205 4.80 10.87 -8.12
C THR A 205 6.12 11.59 -7.88
N HIS A 206 7.09 10.89 -7.29
CA HIS A 206 8.41 11.41 -6.95
C HIS A 206 9.49 10.44 -7.44
N THR A 207 10.66 11.00 -7.77
CA THR A 207 11.90 10.28 -8.03
C THR A 207 12.92 10.63 -6.96
N ASP A 208 14.01 9.87 -6.86
CA ASP A 208 15.07 10.07 -5.87
C ASP A 208 14.54 10.01 -4.42
N VAL A 209 13.51 9.21 -4.18
CA VAL A 209 12.83 9.07 -2.89
C VAL A 209 13.79 8.53 -1.82
N LEU A 210 14.71 7.63 -2.18
CA LEU A 210 15.76 7.18 -1.25
C LEU A 210 16.64 8.32 -0.77
N ALA A 211 16.99 9.27 -1.63
CA ALA A 211 17.78 10.44 -1.24
C ALA A 211 16.98 11.34 -0.30
N ALA A 212 15.69 11.55 -0.57
CA ALA A 212 14.78 12.28 0.32
C ALA A 212 14.62 11.62 1.70
N MET A 213 14.69 10.28 1.75
CA MET A 213 14.70 9.49 2.98
C MET A 213 16.06 9.49 3.71
N GLY A 214 17.13 9.99 3.09
CA GLY A 214 18.50 9.91 3.65
C GLY A 214 19.13 8.52 3.57
N LEU A 215 18.71 7.71 2.59
CA LEU A 215 19.10 6.30 2.41
C LEU A 215 19.86 6.02 1.09
N ALA A 216 20.19 7.06 0.31
CA ALA A 216 20.93 6.96 -0.96
C ALA A 216 22.46 6.88 -0.79
#